data_AF-A0ABD4UTG5-F1
#
_entry.id   AF-A0ABD4UTG5-F1
#
_cell.length_a   1.000
_cell.length_b   1.000
_cell.length_c   1.000
_cell.angle_alpha   90.00
_cell.angle_beta   90.00
_cell.angle_gamma   90.00
#
_symmetry.space_group_name_H-M   'P 1'
#
loop_
_entity.id
_entity.type
_entity.pdbx_description
1 polymer ?
#
loop_
_entity_poly.entity_id
_entity_poly.type
_entity_poly.pdbx_seq_one_letter_code
_entity_poly.pdbx_strand_id
1 'polypeptide(L)' 'QSGQIMSAAGLLLGNKAPTVADIDRAMAGNLCRCATYQRIRAAIHDASRALA' A
#
# COMPACT_ATOMS: atom_id res chain seq x y z
N GLN A 1 -2.79 -3.25 10.08
CA GLN A 1 -3.41 -2.08 10.77
C GLN A 1 -4.47 -1.53 9.83
N SER A 2 -5.64 -1.13 10.34
CA SER A 2 -6.74 -0.59 9.53
C SER A 2 -6.30 0.60 8.66
N GLY A 3 -5.49 1.51 9.18
CA GLY A 3 -4.96 2.66 8.42
C GLY A 3 -4.21 2.25 7.14
N GLN A 4 -3.30 1.26 7.26
CA GLN A 4 -2.59 0.69 6.11
C GLN A 4 -3.54 0.12 5.04
N ILE A 5 -4.60 -0.56 5.45
CA ILE A 5 -5.60 -1.15 4.53
C ILE A 5 -6.37 -0.04 3.82
N MET A 6 -6.85 0.96 4.56
CA MET A 6 -7.63 2.07 3.99
C MET A 6 -6.79 2.94 3.05
N SER A 7 -5.54 3.25 3.42
CA SER A 7 -4.63 3.99 2.54
C SER A 7 -4.26 3.20 1.29
N ALA A 8 -4.11 1.87 1.38
CA ALA A 8 -3.85 1.02 0.24
C ALA A 8 -5.06 0.96 -0.71
N ALA A 9 -6.26 0.80 -0.15
CA ALA A 9 -7.50 0.82 -0.93
C ALA A 9 -7.70 2.17 -1.64
N GLY A 10 -7.46 3.28 -0.94
CA GLY A 10 -7.53 4.63 -1.53
C GLY A 10 -6.53 4.83 -2.67
N LEU A 11 -5.27 4.37 -2.48
CA LEU A 11 -4.25 4.41 -3.53
C LEU A 11 -4.69 3.61 -4.77
N LEU A 12 -5.12 2.36 -4.58
CA LEU A 12 -5.47 1.45 -5.68
C LEU A 12 -6.75 1.84 -6.43
N LEU A 13 -7.65 2.57 -5.77
CA LEU A 13 -8.86 3.11 -6.41
C LEU A 13 -8.49 4.18 -7.45
N GLY A 14 -7.49 5.02 -7.18
CA GLY A 14 -7.03 6.08 -8.09
C GLY A 14 -5.89 5.68 -9.01
N ASN A 15 -5.07 4.71 -8.62
CA ASN A 15 -3.92 4.23 -9.37
C ASN A 15 -3.79 2.70 -9.24
N LYS A 16 -4.27 1.98 -10.25
CA LYS A 16 -4.25 0.50 -10.28
C LYS A 16 -2.86 -0.10 -10.46
N ALA A 17 -1.87 0.67 -10.92
CA ALA A 17 -0.49 0.22 -11.15
C ALA A 17 0.52 1.15 -10.45
N PRO A 18 0.47 1.23 -9.10
CA PRO A 18 1.33 2.14 -8.35
C PRO A 18 2.80 1.70 -8.37
N THR A 19 3.69 2.67 -8.40
CA THR A 19 5.12 2.45 -8.18
C THR A 19 5.42 2.26 -6.69
N VAL A 20 6.61 1.76 -6.36
CA VAL A 20 7.07 1.66 -4.95
C VAL A 20 7.03 3.02 -4.26
N ALA A 21 7.40 4.09 -4.97
CA ALA A 21 7.37 5.46 -4.43
C ALA A 21 5.94 5.94 -4.15
N ASP A 22 4.96 5.55 -4.97
CA ASP A 22 3.54 5.84 -4.70
C ASP A 22 3.06 5.17 -3.42
N ILE A 23 3.42 3.90 -3.25
CA ILE A 23 3.08 3.13 -2.05
C ILE A 23 3.71 3.77 -0.82
N ASP A 24 4.99 4.14 -0.87
CA ASP A 24 5.67 4.78 0.26
C ASP A 24 5.03 6.10 0.67
N ARG A 25 4.64 6.93 -0.32
CA ARG A 25 3.90 8.16 -0.04
C ARG A 25 2.55 7.88 0.59
N ALA A 26 1.80 6.91 0.07
CA ALA A 26 0.49 6.55 0.61
C ALA A 26 0.59 6.00 2.06
N MET A 27 1.71 5.34 2.40
CA MET A 27 1.91 4.73 3.71
C MET A 27 2.61 5.65 4.73
N ALA A 28 3.09 6.83 4.32
CA ALA A 28 3.87 7.74 5.18
C ALA A 28 3.13 8.16 6.47
N GLY A 29 1.80 8.28 6.41
CA GLY A 29 0.96 8.59 7.57
C GLY A 29 0.63 7.39 8.47
N ASN A 30 0.96 6.17 8.05
CA ASN A 30 0.62 4.95 8.77
C ASN A 30 1.89 4.34 9.37
N LEU A 31 2.17 4.61 10.64
CA LEU A 31 3.34 4.07 11.33
C LEU A 31 3.22 2.55 11.59
N CYS A 32 4.28 1.80 11.32
CA CYS A 32 4.36 0.37 11.63
C CYS A 32 5.45 0.10 12.67
N ARG A 33 5.05 -0.30 13.89
CA ARG A 33 5.99 -0.64 14.98
C ARG A 33 6.57 -2.06 14.87
N CYS A 34 5.92 -2.95 14.11
CA CYS A 34 6.36 -4.32 13.91
C CYS A 34 7.45 -4.45 12.83
N ALA A 35 7.88 -3.34 12.22
CA ALA A 35 8.89 -3.30 11.14
C ALA A 35 8.52 -4.11 9.87
N THR A 36 7.23 -4.22 9.54
CA THR A 36 6.74 -5.07 8.43
C THR A 36 6.43 -4.33 7.13
N TYR A 37 6.92 -3.10 6.92
CA TYR A 37 6.62 -2.31 5.71
C TYR A 37 6.93 -3.04 4.40
N GLN A 38 7.99 -3.84 4.34
CA GLN A 38 8.32 -4.62 3.14
C GLN A 38 7.19 -5.59 2.75
N ARG A 39 6.58 -6.25 3.74
CA ARG A 39 5.43 -7.14 3.51
C ARG A 39 4.17 -6.36 3.10
N ILE A 40 3.98 -5.16 3.65
CA ILE A 40 2.86 -4.29 3.28
C ILE A 40 3.01 -3.84 1.82
N ARG A 41 4.20 -3.40 1.40
CA ARG A 41 4.51 -3.04 0.00
C ARG A 41 4.23 -4.19 -0.96
N ALA A 42 4.72 -5.39 -0.62
CA ALA A 42 4.48 -6.59 -1.41
C ALA A 42 2.98 -6.89 -1.55
N ALA A 43 2.22 -6.86 -0.45
CA ALA A 43 0.77 -7.09 -0.47
C ALA A 43 0.01 -6.07 -1.35
N ILE A 44 0.44 -4.80 -1.36
CA ILE A 44 -0.18 -3.77 -2.21
C ILE A 44 0.13 -4.02 -3.69
N HIS A 45 1.36 -4.42 -4.02
CA HIS A 45 1.71 -4.84 -5.38
C HIS A 45 0.91 -6.07 -5.82
N ASP A 46 0.71 -7.03 -4.93
CA ASP A 46 -0.09 -8.23 -5.21
C ASP A 46 -1.55 -7.87 -5.47
N ALA A 47 -2.13 -7.02 -4.63
CA ALA A 47 -3.49 -6.51 -4.80
C ALA A 47 -3.64 -5.70 -6.10
N SER A 48 -2.66 -4.87 -6.47
CA SER A 48 -2.62 -4.14 -7.74
C SER A 48 -2.71 -5.10 -8.94
N ARG A 49 -1.96 -6.22 -8.93
CA ARG A 49 -2.01 -7.23 -9.99
C ARG A 49 -3.35 -7.95 -10.06
N ALA A 50 -4.06 -8.12 -8.95
CA ALA A 50 -5.38 -8.74 -8.93
C ALA A 50 -6.51 -7.81 -9.42
N LEU A 51 -6.26 -6.50 -9.51
CA LEU A 51 -7.22 -5.48 -9.96
C LEU A 51 -7.03 -5.05 -11.43
N ALA A 52 -5.93 -5.50 -12.05
CA ALA A 52 -5.62 -5.31 -13.47
C ALA A 52 -6.44 -6.28 -14.33
#